data_AF-A0A8J8WER0-F1
#
_entry.id   AF-A0A8J8WER0-F1
#
_cell.length_a   1.000
_cell.length_b   1.000
_cell.length_c   1.000
_cell.angle_alpha   90.00
_cell.angle_beta   90.00
_cell.angle_gamma   90.00
#
_symmetry.space_group_name_H-M   'P 1'
#
loop_
_entity.id
_entity.type
_entity.pdbx_description
1 polymer ?
#
loop_
_entity_poly.entity_id
_entity_poly.type
_entity_poly.pdbx_seq_one_letter_code
_entity_poly.pdbx_strand_id
1 'polypeptide(L)'
;MSSNLVPGDDIPVQDNDYVTKQKDEVPVQDDLKEVEDPIDENVADTDEQLAKDDDEAIDTSNIIKDRTRHAKPQTQNGYNEGPSEEEVPGL
;
A
#
# COMPACT_ATOMS: atom_id res chain seq x y z
N MET A 1 19.99 35.82 -41.34
CA MET A 1 18.56 35.49 -41.45
C MET A 1 18.39 34.31 -42.39
N SER A 2 18.28 33.10 -41.85
CA SER A 2 17.60 31.98 -42.51
C SER A 2 17.23 30.99 -41.41
N SER A 3 15.92 30.89 -41.17
CA SER A 3 15.33 30.09 -40.11
C SER A 3 15.41 28.61 -40.45
N ASN A 4 15.90 27.80 -39.50
CA ASN A 4 15.60 26.37 -39.46
C ASN A 4 14.63 26.15 -38.30
N LEU A 5 13.36 25.99 -38.64
CA LEU A 5 12.35 25.47 -37.74
C LEU A 5 12.41 23.93 -37.82
N VAL A 6 12.62 23.26 -36.70
CA VAL A 6 12.12 21.89 -36.51
C VAL A 6 11.01 21.96 -35.46
N PRO A 7 9.78 21.57 -35.82
CA PRO A 7 8.62 21.61 -34.94
C PRO A 7 8.51 20.31 -34.11
N GLY A 8 8.20 20.45 -32.83
CA GLY A 8 7.47 19.42 -32.08
C GLY A 8 8.26 18.33 -31.36
N ASP A 9 9.28 18.70 -30.58
CA ASP A 9 9.69 17.87 -29.44
C ASP A 9 9.60 18.74 -28.18
N ASP A 10 8.56 18.53 -27.38
CA ASP A 10 8.51 19.00 -25.99
C ASP A 10 9.61 18.27 -25.21
N ILE A 11 10.86 18.71 -25.35
CA ILE A 11 11.88 18.37 -24.37
C ILE A 11 11.42 19.04 -23.09
N PRO A 12 11.10 18.30 -22.01
CA PRO A 12 10.80 18.95 -20.74
C PRO A 12 12.01 19.82 -20.41
N VAL A 13 11.80 21.14 -20.39
CA VAL A 13 12.81 22.07 -19.89
C VAL A 13 12.98 21.66 -18.43
N GLN A 14 14.12 21.04 -18.09
CA GLN A 14 14.45 20.71 -16.71
C GLN A 14 14.58 22.01 -15.92
N ASP A 15 13.48 22.44 -15.32
CA ASP A 15 13.44 23.46 -14.30
C ASP A 15 13.40 22.73 -12.96
N ASN A 16 14.39 22.98 -12.11
CA ASN A 16 14.53 22.38 -10.79
C ASN A 16 14.69 23.45 -9.71
N ASP A 17 14.30 24.70 -10.00
CA ASP A 17 14.47 25.83 -9.09
C ASP A 17 13.62 25.70 -7.81
N TYR A 18 12.62 24.79 -7.82
CA TYR A 18 11.79 24.44 -6.67
C TYR A 18 12.38 23.34 -5.77
N VAL A 19 13.47 22.67 -6.17
CA VAL A 19 14.08 21.58 -5.39
C VAL A 19 14.84 22.13 -4.18
N THR A 20 14.34 21.80 -3.00
CA THR A 20 14.88 22.29 -1.72
C THR A 20 16.10 21.48 -1.27
N LYS A 21 16.97 22.08 -0.46
CA LYS A 21 18.10 21.35 0.14
C LYS A 21 17.62 20.67 1.42
N GLN A 22 18.32 19.62 1.86
CA GLN A 22 17.99 18.80 3.05
C GLN A 22 17.87 19.56 4.39
N LYS A 23 18.02 20.89 4.40
CA LYS A 23 17.95 21.77 5.57
C LYS A 23 16.65 22.59 5.63
N ASP A 24 15.80 22.49 4.63
CA ASP A 24 14.52 23.18 4.57
C ASP A 24 13.43 22.37 5.31
N GLU A 25 12.40 23.05 5.83
CA GLU A 25 11.38 22.47 6.73
C GLU A 25 10.56 21.34 6.08
N VAL A 26 10.37 21.40 4.75
CA VAL A 26 9.75 20.34 3.94
C VAL A 26 10.58 20.14 2.68
N PRO A 27 11.26 18.98 2.52
CA PRO A 27 12.08 18.73 1.34
C PRO A 27 11.23 18.38 0.12
N VAL A 28 11.28 19.22 -0.91
CA VAL A 28 10.74 18.99 -2.26
C VAL A 28 11.80 18.31 -3.12
N GLN A 29 11.41 17.26 -3.85
CA GLN A 29 12.27 16.48 -4.73
C GLN A 29 12.17 16.97 -6.19
N ASP A 30 13.18 16.62 -6.98
CA ASP A 30 13.25 16.84 -8.43
C ASP A 30 12.25 15.95 -9.18
N ASP A 31 11.62 16.47 -10.24
CA ASP A 31 10.58 15.78 -11.01
C ASP A 31 11.06 14.48 -11.69
N LEU A 32 12.35 14.38 -12.01
CA LEU A 32 12.96 13.21 -12.64
C LEU A 32 13.70 12.32 -11.65
N LYS A 33 13.65 12.64 -10.35
CA LYS A 33 14.25 11.78 -9.35
C LYS A 33 13.50 10.46 -9.33
N GLU A 34 14.23 9.38 -9.61
CA GLU A 34 13.71 8.03 -9.49
C GLU A 34 13.20 7.82 -8.06
N VAL A 35 11.93 7.40 -7.97
CA VAL A 35 11.29 6.98 -6.74
C VAL A 35 11.36 5.46 -6.69
N GLU A 36 11.74 4.92 -5.54
CA GLU A 36 11.71 3.48 -5.32
C GLU A 36 10.27 2.99 -5.38
N ASP A 37 9.98 2.10 -6.32
CA ASP A 37 8.70 1.39 -6.35
C ASP A 37 8.76 0.26 -5.30
N PRO A 38 7.89 0.27 -4.28
CA PRO A 38 7.85 -0.82 -3.31
C PRO A 38 7.35 -2.14 -3.91
N ILE A 39 6.84 -2.15 -5.15
CA ILE A 39 6.32 -3.32 -5.84
C ILE A 39 7.43 -3.97 -6.68
N ASP A 40 7.74 -5.22 -6.39
CA ASP A 40 8.59 -6.06 -7.25
C ASP A 40 7.74 -6.69 -8.36
N GLU A 41 7.93 -6.25 -9.60
CA GLU A 41 7.22 -6.77 -10.79
C GLU A 41 7.35 -8.29 -10.97
N ASN A 42 8.42 -8.91 -10.44
CA ASN A 42 8.61 -10.36 -10.53
C ASN A 42 7.76 -11.16 -9.52
N VAL A 43 7.24 -10.49 -8.50
CA VAL A 43 6.43 -11.08 -7.42
C VAL A 43 4.98 -10.59 -7.46
N ALA A 44 4.75 -9.40 -8.02
CA ALA A 44 3.45 -8.77 -8.12
C ALA A 44 2.61 -9.34 -9.28
N ASP A 45 2.27 -10.63 -9.19
CA ASP A 45 1.41 -11.33 -10.14
C ASP A 45 -0.05 -11.34 -9.66
N THR A 46 -0.88 -10.48 -10.26
CA THR A 46 -2.30 -10.38 -9.94
C THR A 46 -3.10 -11.61 -10.41
N ASP A 47 -2.66 -12.28 -11.46
CA ASP A 47 -3.32 -13.49 -11.96
C ASP A 47 -3.09 -14.65 -10.96
N GLU A 48 -1.88 -14.77 -10.41
CA GLU A 48 -1.57 -15.73 -9.35
C GLU A 48 -2.35 -15.42 -8.06
N GLN A 49 -2.47 -14.14 -7.68
CA GLN A 49 -3.23 -13.74 -6.51
C GLN A 49 -4.71 -14.10 -6.64
N LEU A 50 -5.33 -13.76 -7.78
CA LEU A 50 -6.75 -14.04 -8.03
C LEU A 50 -7.05 -15.55 -8.02
N ALA A 51 -6.15 -16.36 -8.59
CA ALA A 51 -6.32 -17.82 -8.58
C ALA A 51 -6.32 -18.40 -7.15
N LYS A 52 -5.44 -17.90 -6.27
CA LYS A 52 -5.40 -18.30 -4.86
C LYS A 52 -6.67 -17.87 -4.13
N ASP A 53 -7.14 -16.65 -4.37
CA ASP A 53 -8.35 -16.12 -3.76
C ASP A 53 -9.59 -16.94 -4.18
N ASP A 54 -9.68 -17.31 -5.47
CA ASP A 54 -10.76 -18.16 -5.99
C ASP A 54 -10.76 -19.56 -5.36
N ASP A 55 -9.57 -20.17 -5.21
CA ASP A 55 -9.41 -21.47 -4.55
C ASP A 55 -9.78 -21.41 -3.06
N GLU A 56 -9.35 -20.36 -2.34
CA GLU A 56 -9.69 -20.17 -0.93
C GLU A 56 -11.19 -19.89 -0.74
N ALA A 57 -11.81 -19.11 -1.63
CA ALA A 57 -13.23 -18.78 -1.56
C ALA A 57 -14.14 -20.01 -1.68
N ILE A 58 -13.70 -21.04 -2.43
CA ILE A 58 -14.44 -22.29 -2.62
C ILE A 58 -14.10 -23.32 -1.52
N ASP A 59 -13.02 -23.13 -0.76
CA ASP A 59 -12.60 -24.08 0.27
C ASP A 59 -13.56 -24.13 1.46
N THR A 60 -14.42 -25.15 1.44
CA THR A 60 -15.36 -25.45 2.53
C THR A 60 -14.68 -25.95 3.81
N SER A 61 -13.38 -26.29 3.78
CA SER A 61 -12.65 -26.76 4.96
C SER A 61 -12.52 -25.67 6.04
N ASN A 62 -12.49 -24.40 5.61
CA ASN A 62 -12.47 -23.22 6.48
C ASN A 62 -13.85 -22.84 7.04
N ILE A 63 -14.92 -23.54 6.65
CA ILE A 63 -16.28 -23.30 7.13
C ILE A 63 -16.52 -24.07 8.44
N ILE A 64 -16.98 -23.36 9.47
CA ILE A 64 -17.45 -23.96 10.71
C ILE A 64 -18.70 -24.81 10.43
N LYS A 65 -18.64 -26.11 10.72
CA LYS A 65 -19.69 -27.09 10.39
C LYS A 65 -20.95 -26.97 11.28
N ASP A 66 -20.82 -26.37 12.45
CA ASP A 66 -21.86 -26.32 13.47
C ASP A 66 -22.48 -24.94 13.66
N ARG A 67 -23.64 -24.90 14.32
CA ARG A 67 -24.31 -23.64 14.67
C ARG A 67 -23.53 -22.90 15.75
N THR A 68 -23.06 -21.69 15.45
CA THR A 68 -22.43 -20.78 16.42
C THR A 68 -23.44 -20.00 17.27
N ARG A 69 -24.74 -20.09 16.96
CA ARG A 69 -25.78 -19.35 17.71
C ARG A 69 -25.85 -19.86 19.15
N HIS A 70 -25.64 -18.97 20.10
CA HIS A 70 -25.52 -19.26 21.55
C HIS A 70 -24.32 -20.11 21.96
N ALA A 71 -23.38 -20.39 21.04
CA ALA A 71 -22.12 -21.04 21.39
C ALA A 71 -21.27 -20.08 22.25
N LYS A 72 -20.68 -20.61 23.32
CA LYS A 72 -19.72 -19.84 24.13
C LYS A 72 -18.39 -19.74 23.37
N PRO A 73 -17.69 -18.59 23.42
CA PRO A 73 -16.36 -18.44 22.85
C PRO A 73 -15.43 -19.57 23.35
N GLN A 74 -14.67 -20.16 22.42
CA GLN A 74 -13.76 -21.27 22.70
C GLN A 74 -12.30 -20.81 22.92
N THR A 75 -12.05 -19.50 22.86
CA THR A 75 -10.74 -18.89 23.14
C THR A 75 -10.34 -19.13 24.60
N GLN A 76 -9.05 -19.26 24.89
CA GLN A 76 -8.53 -19.48 26.26
C GLN A 76 -9.04 -18.43 27.26
N ASN A 77 -9.20 -17.19 26.80
CA ASN A 77 -9.64 -16.07 27.64
C ASN A 77 -11.15 -15.79 27.50
N GLY A 78 -11.90 -16.63 26.78
CA GLY A 78 -13.31 -16.37 26.47
C GLY A 78 -13.50 -15.08 25.66
N TYR A 79 -14.67 -14.44 25.85
CA TYR A 79 -14.89 -13.09 25.32
C TYR A 79 -14.02 -12.10 26.10
N ASN A 80 -13.13 -11.40 25.40
CA ASN A 80 -12.18 -10.44 25.96
C ASN A 80 -12.22 -9.19 25.08
N GLU A 81 -12.65 -8.06 25.64
CA GLU A 81 -12.75 -6.77 24.95
C GLU A 81 -11.40 -6.04 24.84
N GLY A 82 -10.33 -6.65 25.37
CA GLY A 82 -9.04 -6.02 25.55
C GLY A 82 -8.97 -5.21 26.85
N PRO A 83 -7.82 -4.55 27.10
CA PRO A 83 -7.68 -3.60 28.20
C PRO A 83 -8.63 -2.40 28.00
N SER A 84 -9.16 -1.85 29.09
CA SER A 84 -9.92 -0.61 29.04
C SER A 84 -9.04 0.58 28.62
N GLU A 85 -9.65 1.71 28.26
CA GLU A 85 -8.91 2.96 27.96
C GLU A 85 -8.02 3.42 29.14
N GLU A 86 -8.32 3.01 30.37
CA GLU A 86 -7.53 3.32 31.57
C GLU A 86 -6.35 2.35 31.76
N GLU A 87 -6.36 1.21 31.06
CA GLU A 87 -5.36 0.14 31.14
C GLU A 87 -4.37 0.16 29.97
N VAL A 88 -4.60 0.97 28.92
CA VAL A 88 -3.60 1.24 27.87
C VAL A 88 -2.54 2.21 28.38
N PRO A 89 -1.24 1.84 28.39
CA PRO A 89 -0.19 2.73 28.85
C PRO A 89 -0.02 3.92 27.89
N GLY A 90 -0.18 5.15 28.40
CA GLY A 90 0.24 6.37 27.69
C GLY A 90 -0.85 7.37 27.29
N LEU A 91 -2.00 7.39 27.98
CA LEU A 91 -2.91 8.55 27.96
C LEU A 91 -2.56 9.58 29.03
#